data_AF-A0A9J6GLR4-F1
#
_entry.id   AF-A0A9J6GLR4-F1
#
_cell.length_a   1.000
_cell.length_b   1.000
_cell.length_c   1.000
_cell.angle_alpha   90.00
_cell.angle_beta   90.00
_cell.angle_gamma   90.00
#
_symmetry.space_group_name_H-M   'P 1'
#
loop_
_entity.id
_entity.type
_entity.pdbx_description
1 polymer ?
#
loop_
_entity_poly.entity_id
_entity_poly.type
_entity_poly.pdbx_seq_one_letter_code
_entity_poly.pdbx_strand_id
1 'polypeptide(L)'
;MDMLDYRGEAVVHVIRPLRCVQCWCFCCLQVRSLNGVAVGTITKKWSGLVKEYFTDIDNFGVSFPMDLDVNMKATLLATTMLIDFMFFEKAYGESEDKAPGMAA
;
A
#
# COMPACT_ATOMS: atom_id res chain seq x y z
N MET A 1 10.88 -0.15 3.77
CA MET A 1 10.94 0.16 2.33
C MET A 1 11.22 1.63 2.23
N ASP A 2 12.20 2.01 1.42
CA ASP A 2 12.59 3.40 1.27
C ASP A 2 12.03 3.94 -0.04
N MET A 3 11.46 5.14 0.01
CA MET A 3 11.04 5.83 -1.20
C MET A 3 12.20 6.70 -1.66
N LEU A 4 12.71 6.42 -2.84
CA LEU A 4 13.83 7.14 -3.42
C LEU A 4 13.32 8.23 -4.38
N ASP A 5 14.05 9.34 -4.47
CA ASP A 5 13.84 10.36 -5.50
C ASP A 5 14.44 9.94 -6.85
N TYR A 6 14.34 10.80 -7.86
CA TYR A 6 14.91 10.57 -9.20
C TYR A 6 16.44 10.50 -9.23
N ARG A 7 17.11 10.92 -8.16
CA ARG A 7 18.57 10.88 -8.00
C ARG A 7 19.01 9.61 -7.24
N GLY A 8 18.06 8.83 -6.72
CA GLY A 8 18.30 7.64 -5.91
C GLY A 8 18.44 7.93 -4.41
N GLU A 9 18.16 9.15 -3.97
CA GLU A 9 18.27 9.53 -2.56
C GLU A 9 16.98 9.21 -1.81
N ALA A 10 17.10 8.68 -0.59
CA ALA A 10 15.94 8.36 0.23
C ALA A 10 15.20 9.64 0.66
N VAL A 11 13.88 9.65 0.51
CA VAL A 11 13.00 10.75 0.93
C VAL A 11 12.25 10.38 2.21
N VAL A 12 11.72 9.16 2.28
CA VAL A 12 11.01 8.63 3.46
C VAL A 12 11.23 7.13 3.65
N HIS A 13 11.08 6.69 4.90
CA HIS A 13 11.08 5.30 5.30
C HIS A 13 9.65 4.82 5.58
N VAL A 14 9.20 3.82 4.83
CA VAL A 14 7.95 3.09 5.09
C VAL A 14 8.27 1.88 5.96
N ILE A 15 7.76 1.89 7.19
CA ILE A 15 7.99 0.85 8.20
C ILE A 15 6.67 0.17 8.59
N ARG A 16 6.74 -1.12 8.96
CA ARG A 16 5.63 -1.81 9.62
C ARG A 16 5.80 -1.72 11.14
N PRO A 17 4.83 -1.12 11.87
CA PRO A 17 4.85 -1.19 13.33
C PRO A 17 4.64 -2.63 13.80
N LEU A 18 5.39 -3.04 14.83
CA LEU A 18 5.51 -4.41 15.34
C LEU A 18 4.21 -5.02 15.95
N ARG A 19 3.08 -4.30 15.94
CA ARG A 19 1.85 -4.68 16.68
C ARG A 19 0.58 -4.86 15.83
N CYS A 20 0.67 -5.15 14.53
CA CYS A 20 -0.52 -5.65 13.81
C CYS A 20 -0.62 -7.17 14.00
N VAL A 21 -1.16 -7.62 15.14
CA VAL A 21 -1.24 -9.04 15.56
C VAL A 21 -2.27 -9.85 14.76
N GLN A 22 -3.18 -9.17 14.05
CA GLN A 22 -4.37 -9.77 13.45
C GLN A 22 -4.46 -9.62 11.93
N CYS A 23 -3.41 -9.12 11.27
CA CYS A 23 -3.43 -8.94 9.82
C CYS A 23 -2.23 -9.60 9.14
N TRP A 24 -2.52 -10.57 8.29
CA TRP A 24 -1.57 -11.07 7.30
C TRP A 24 -1.31 -9.95 6.28
N CYS A 25 -0.08 -9.43 6.28
CA CYS A 25 0.47 -8.44 5.34
C CYS A 25 -0.18 -7.03 5.30
N PHE A 26 0.66 -6.02 5.06
CA PHE A 26 0.41 -4.58 4.75
C PHE A 26 -0.76 -3.77 5.40
N CYS A 27 -1.40 -4.26 6.47
CA CYS A 27 -2.50 -3.58 7.19
C CYS A 27 -2.25 -2.11 7.55
N CYS A 28 -1.14 -1.81 8.21
CA CYS A 28 -0.80 -0.50 8.76
C CYS A 28 0.69 -0.27 8.50
N LEU A 29 0.99 0.79 7.78
CA LEU A 29 2.34 1.21 7.43
C LEU A 29 2.54 2.62 7.97
N GLN A 30 3.60 2.79 8.75
CA GLN A 30 3.98 4.10 9.25
C GLN A 30 5.05 4.67 8.32
N VAL A 31 4.87 5.91 7.88
CA VAL A 31 5.84 6.62 7.05
C VAL A 31 6.60 7.59 7.95
N ARG A 32 7.93 7.51 7.90
CA ARG A 32 8.84 8.33 8.68
C ARG A 32 9.77 9.12 7.77
N SER A 33 10.10 10.33 8.18
CA SER A 33 11.21 11.08 7.61
C SER A 33 12.54 10.39 7.89
N LEU A 34 13.60 10.82 7.20
CA LEU A 34 14.97 10.36 7.41
C LEU A 34 15.47 10.59 8.85
N ASN A 35 14.91 11.61 9.53
CA ASN A 35 15.23 11.93 10.92
C ASN A 35 14.42 11.08 11.93
N GLY A 36 13.66 10.08 11.47
CA GLY A 36 12.87 9.18 12.30
C GLY A 36 11.52 9.74 12.77
N VAL A 37 11.19 11.01 12.45
CA VAL A 37 9.89 11.62 12.77
C VAL A 37 8.79 11.00 11.92
N ALA A 38 7.67 10.61 12.54
CA ALA A 38 6.51 10.09 11.83
C ALA A 38 5.80 11.20 11.06
N VAL A 39 5.70 11.04 9.74
CA VAL A 39 5.09 12.02 8.83
C VAL A 39 3.73 11.57 8.30
N GLY A 40 3.41 10.29 8.38
CA GLY A 40 2.10 9.79 7.99
C GLY A 40 1.89 8.32 8.30
N THR A 41 0.68 7.85 8.03
CA THR A 41 0.29 6.44 8.11
C THR A 41 -0.53 6.08 6.88
N ILE A 42 -0.25 4.92 6.31
CA ILE A 42 -1.00 4.31 5.22
C ILE A 42 -1.63 3.03 5.79
N THR A 43 -2.94 2.87 5.63
CA THR A 43 -3.69 1.74 6.18
C THR A 43 -4.54 1.12 5.08
N LYS A 44 -4.40 -0.18 4.87
CA LYS A 44 -5.33 -0.93 4.02
C LYS A 44 -6.60 -1.22 4.83
N LYS A 45 -7.74 -0.73 4.35
CA LYS A 45 -9.06 -0.98 4.92
C LYS A 45 -9.63 -2.26 4.30
N TRP A 46 -9.60 -3.33 5.07
CA TRP A 46 -10.25 -4.59 4.73
C TRP A 46 -11.74 -4.47 5.05
N SER A 47 -12.61 -4.79 4.08
CA SER A 47 -14.07 -4.66 4.24
C SER A 47 -14.72 -5.87 4.92
N GLY A 48 -13.92 -6.77 5.49
CA GLY A 48 -14.35 -8.04 6.08
C GLY A 48 -14.40 -9.19 5.07
N LEU A 49 -14.27 -10.42 5.59
CA LEU A 49 -14.16 -11.71 4.87
C LEU A 49 -15.19 -11.95 3.74
N VAL A 50 -16.36 -11.27 3.78
CA VAL A 50 -17.49 -11.54 2.87
C VAL A 50 -17.49 -10.64 1.62
N LYS A 51 -16.78 -9.50 1.64
CA LYS A 51 -16.73 -8.56 0.49
C LYS A 51 -15.49 -8.70 -0.39
N GLU A 52 -14.39 -9.23 0.15
CA GLU A 52 -13.15 -9.46 -0.63
C GLU A 52 -13.30 -10.54 -1.71
N TYR A 53 -14.32 -11.40 -1.61
CA TYR A 53 -14.56 -12.41 -2.64
C TYR A 53 -15.19 -11.85 -3.93
N PHE A 54 -15.75 -10.65 -3.91
CA PHE A 54 -16.62 -10.14 -4.99
C PHE A 54 -16.13 -8.88 -5.70
N THR A 55 -15.15 -8.14 -5.17
CA THR A 55 -14.58 -6.96 -5.85
C THR A 55 -13.09 -6.80 -5.55
N ASP A 56 -12.26 -6.78 -6.60
CA ASP A 56 -10.80 -6.57 -6.61
C ASP A 56 -10.43 -5.10 -6.28
N ILE A 57 -11.19 -4.46 -5.37
CA ILE A 57 -11.05 -3.03 -5.06
C ILE A 57 -10.35 -2.88 -3.72
N ASP A 58 -9.08 -2.48 -3.77
CA ASP A 58 -8.30 -2.16 -2.59
C ASP A 58 -8.62 -0.77 -2.06
N ASN A 59 -9.01 -0.70 -0.79
CA ASN A 59 -9.34 0.56 -0.13
C ASN A 59 -8.20 0.96 0.79
N PHE A 60 -7.48 2.04 0.45
CA PHE A 60 -6.43 2.59 1.31
C PHE A 60 -6.89 3.88 2.01
N GLY A 61 -6.49 4.03 3.27
CA GLY A 61 -6.56 5.27 4.02
C GLY A 61 -5.16 5.85 4.20
N VAL A 62 -5.01 7.16 4.00
CA VAL A 62 -3.77 7.89 4.21
C VAL A 62 -4.05 9.02 5.21
N SER A 63 -3.21 9.13 6.25
CA SER A 63 -3.31 10.19 7.26
C SER A 63 -1.97 10.88 7.45
N PHE A 64 -1.98 12.20 7.57
CA PHE A 64 -0.80 13.03 7.81
C PHE A 64 -1.18 14.32 8.58
N PRO A 65 -0.22 15.00 9.21
CA PRO A 65 -0.43 16.29 9.85
C PRO A 65 -0.93 17.35 8.86
N MET A 66 -1.78 18.28 9.32
CA MET A 66 -2.36 19.33 8.47
C MET A 66 -1.29 20.29 7.93
N ASP A 67 -0.30 20.59 8.76
CA ASP A 67 0.86 21.44 8.52
C ASP A 67 1.98 20.74 7.73
N LEU A 68 1.79 19.46 7.35
CA LEU A 68 2.77 18.74 6.55
C LEU A 68 2.94 19.39 5.17
N ASP A 69 4.20 19.50 4.72
CA ASP A 69 4.56 20.04 3.42
C ASP A 69 3.79 19.37 2.27
N VAL A 70 3.41 20.16 1.27
CA VAL A 70 2.59 19.70 0.14
C VAL A 70 3.31 18.61 -0.65
N ASN A 71 4.63 18.69 -0.80
CA ASN A 71 5.39 17.66 -1.50
C ASN A 71 5.37 16.35 -0.71
N MET A 72 5.49 16.41 0.61
CA MET A 72 5.43 15.20 1.45
C MET A 72 4.03 14.56 1.43
N LYS A 73 2.96 15.36 1.38
CA LYS A 73 1.60 14.85 1.15
C LYS A 73 1.48 14.13 -0.19
N ALA A 74 2.03 14.72 -1.25
CA ALA A 74 2.08 14.09 -2.57
C ALA A 74 2.90 12.79 -2.54
N THR A 75 4.05 12.78 -1.85
CA THR A 75 4.87 11.58 -1.63
C THR A 75 4.07 10.49 -0.93
N LEU A 76 3.30 10.78 0.11
CA LEU A 76 2.46 9.78 0.80
C LEU A 76 1.40 9.17 -0.12
N LEU A 77 0.75 9.99 -0.95
CA LEU A 77 -0.22 9.52 -1.94
C LEU A 77 0.45 8.65 -3.01
N ALA A 78 1.57 9.10 -3.57
CA ALA A 78 2.36 8.33 -4.54
C ALA A 78 2.86 7.01 -3.93
N THR A 79 3.28 7.03 -2.66
CA THR A 79 3.68 5.83 -1.93
C THR A 79 2.54 4.84 -1.81
N THR A 80 1.35 5.33 -1.52
CA THR A 80 0.15 4.49 -1.40
C THR A 80 -0.18 3.80 -2.73
N MET A 81 -0.17 4.55 -3.83
CA MET A 81 -0.39 3.99 -5.17
C MET A 81 0.70 2.98 -5.58
N LEU A 82 1.97 3.26 -5.24
CA LEU A 82 3.06 2.33 -5.53
C LEU A 82 2.90 1.01 -4.76
N ILE A 83 2.49 1.07 -3.49
CA ILE A 83 2.23 -0.12 -2.68
C ILE A 83 1.08 -0.93 -3.28
N ASP A 84 0.02 -0.27 -3.73
CA ASP A 84 -1.09 -0.92 -4.41
C ASP A 84 -0.63 -1.69 -5.66
N PHE A 85 0.10 -0.99 -6.54
CA PHE A 85 0.65 -1.56 -7.76
C PHE A 85 1.63 -2.72 -7.53
N MET A 86 2.54 -2.60 -6.57
CA MET A 86 3.57 -3.61 -6.33
C MET A 86 3.05 -4.90 -5.70
N PHE A 87 1.94 -4.83 -4.94
CA PHE A 87 1.51 -5.95 -4.08
C PHE A 87 0.09 -6.45 -4.35
N PHE A 88 -0.79 -5.65 -4.95
CA PHE A 88 -2.21 -5.97 -5.07
C PHE A 88 -2.73 -5.92 -6.50
N GLU A 89 -2.16 -5.10 -7.39
CA GLU A 89 -2.49 -5.21 -8.82
C GLU A 89 -1.93 -6.51 -9.42
N LYS A 90 -2.77 -7.23 -10.16
CA LYS A 90 -2.33 -8.40 -10.94
C LYS A 90 -1.44 -7.92 -12.09
N ALA A 91 -0.26 -8.50 -12.23
CA ALA A 91 0.53 -8.36 -13.45
C ALA A 91 -0.33 -8.84 -14.63
N TYR A 92 -0.80 -7.93 -15.47
CA TYR A 92 -1.39 -8.28 -16.76
C TYR A 92 -0.27 -8.81 -17.66
N GLY A 93 -0.02 -10.12 -17.56
CA GLY A 93 1.10 -10.78 -18.22
C GLY A 93 1.12 -12.30 -18.15
N GLU A 94 0.03 -12.96 -17.75
CA GLU A 94 -0.18 -14.38 -18.09
C GLU A 94 -1.43 -14.47 -18.95
N SER A 95 -1.21 -14.82 -20.21
CA SER A 95 -2.23 -15.19 -21.19
C SER A 95 -3.22 -16.18 -20.59
N GLU A 96 -4.49 -15.92 -20.88
CA GLU A 96 -5.62 -16.79 -20.62
C GLU A 96 -5.34 -18.23 -21.09
N ASP A 97 -5.25 -19.17 -20.16
CA ASP A 97 -5.60 -20.56 -20.40
C ASP A 97 -6.40 -21.09 -19.19
N LYS A 98 -7.53 -20.41 -18.93
CA LYS A 98 -8.63 -21.05 -18.20
C LYS A 98 -9.50 -21.74 -19.23
N ALA A 99 -9.12 -22.97 -19.58
CA ALA A 99 -10.07 -23.89 -20.20
C ALA A 99 -11.29 -24.02 -19.26
N PRO A 100 -12.52 -23.81 -19.75
CA PRO A 100 -13.71 -23.96 -18.93
C PRO A 100 -13.89 -25.43 -18.57
N GLY A 101 -14.03 -25.73 -17.29
CA GLY A 101 -14.54 -27.02 -16.86
C GLY A 101 -15.94 -27.21 -17.43
N MET A 102 -16.15 -28.32 -18.14
CA MET A 102 -17.48 -28.86 -18.40
C MET A 102 -17.46 -30.36 -18.13
N ALA A 103 -18.44 -30.77 -17.33
CA ALA A 103 -18.69 -32.11 -16.84
C ALA A 103 -18.86 -33.17 -17.94
N ALA A 104 -18.38 -34.38 -17.63
CA ALA A 104 -19.09 -35.66 -17.78
C ALA A 104 -18.43 -36.70 -16.88
#